data_AF-A0A8K0CB18-F1
#
_entry.id   AF-A0A8K0CB18-F1
#
_cell.length_a   1.000
_cell.length_b   1.000
_cell.length_c   1.000
_cell.angle_alpha   90.00
_cell.angle_beta   90.00
_cell.angle_gamma   90.00
#
_symmetry.space_group_name_H-M   'P 1'
#
loop_
_entity.id
_entity.type
_entity.pdbx_description
1 polymer ?
#
loop_
_entity_poly.entity_id
_entity_poly.type
_entity_poly.pdbx_seq_one_letter_code
_entity_poly.pdbx_strand_id
1 'polypeptide(L)'
;MSWHEVVNAQKEKRHEIVLSGNEISERIQKNGLDSTIFDLINLNYLQISETILTEIPDEIQKLVNLQTLVLYSNKIGKLTDKLSTLVKLKVLDLSRNCLKRIPSEISHLLQLTSLNVSCNELEAFPAFSKNSKLSTLDLSNNKLQEFPDVCYVELSNLSELRLSGNIIEVIPDKISNLTNLKIFYVNSNKIKVIPGEIADCNKLKELNLQENPITDKRLLKLVVQCHTKQVLDYINKQCPRTSSAVNKNTKKGRKVSTDHADDETVLEKHVKDALYKITVKHFTNDSVKVIVKDAVKDVRQHLVACLVLNLELTEETFKKFIQLQTKLHDTQCDKRNSATIATHDLKRLGEGDLTYTAVAPNELVIKPLNRAQTMTGAQLFAKLQTEAENLRKEKKRSTYSGIHKYLYLLEGRPKYPCLLNAAGEVISFPPITNSDTTKMSLDTTALLIEVTSAISQHVCKRVADALLKEMVQLFGKTLFVQQVKNVDTDGNMKSVYPSRVDLAFDDHASIVVERE
;
A
#
# COMPACT_ATOMS: atom_id res chain seq x y z
N MET A 1 -15.08 31.62 -21.36
CA MET A 1 -16.26 30.86 -21.81
C MET A 1 -16.53 29.81 -20.75
N SER A 2 -17.77 29.71 -20.29
CA SER A 2 -18.18 28.65 -19.36
C SER A 2 -17.99 27.28 -20.02
N TRP A 3 -17.53 26.31 -19.24
CA TRP A 3 -17.30 24.94 -19.67
C TRP A 3 -18.63 24.24 -19.91
N HIS A 4 -18.70 23.41 -20.94
CA HIS A 4 -19.94 22.78 -21.36
C HIS A 4 -20.53 21.85 -20.28
N GLU A 5 -19.67 21.21 -19.49
CA GLU A 5 -20.03 20.38 -18.35
C GLU A 5 -20.77 21.19 -17.27
N VAL A 6 -20.32 22.42 -17.03
CA VAL A 6 -20.88 23.35 -16.04
C VAL A 6 -22.23 23.90 -16.51
N VAL A 7 -22.30 24.30 -17.78
CA VAL A 7 -23.54 24.77 -18.42
C VAL A 7 -24.61 23.67 -18.40
N ASN A 8 -24.24 22.44 -18.73
CA ASN A 8 -25.15 21.29 -18.69
C ASN A 8 -25.60 20.97 -17.27
N ALA A 9 -24.68 20.98 -16.29
CA ALA A 9 -25.02 20.80 -14.89
C ALA A 9 -26.00 21.86 -14.38
N GLN A 10 -25.83 23.12 -14.80
CA GLN A 10 -26.75 24.20 -14.47
C GLN A 10 -28.14 23.99 -15.08
N LYS A 11 -28.19 23.68 -16.37
CA LYS A 11 -29.45 23.46 -17.12
C LYS A 11 -30.26 22.28 -16.56
N GLU A 12 -29.57 21.21 -16.20
CA GLU A 12 -30.18 19.98 -15.69
C GLU A 12 -30.36 19.98 -14.16
N LYS A 13 -29.93 21.04 -13.47
CA LYS A 13 -29.97 21.16 -12.00
C LYS A 13 -29.28 19.99 -11.29
N ARG A 14 -28.12 19.57 -11.80
CA ARG A 14 -27.35 18.46 -11.21
C ARG A 14 -26.85 18.83 -9.81
N HIS A 15 -26.77 17.82 -8.95
CA HIS A 15 -26.22 17.92 -7.61
C HIS A 15 -24.75 17.47 -7.52
N GLU A 16 -24.18 17.02 -8.64
CA GLU A 16 -22.85 16.43 -8.69
C GLU A 16 -22.14 16.90 -9.96
N ILE A 17 -20.85 17.18 -9.83
CA ILE A 17 -19.98 17.48 -10.96
C ILE A 17 -18.59 16.88 -10.74
N VAL A 18 -18.06 16.27 -11.81
CA VAL A 18 -16.74 15.63 -11.83
C VAL A 18 -15.96 16.26 -12.97
N LEU A 19 -14.80 16.84 -12.65
CA LEU A 19 -13.89 17.50 -13.57
C LEU A 19 -12.51 16.88 -13.40
N SER A 20 -12.16 15.93 -14.25
CA SER A 20 -10.92 15.17 -14.10
C SER A 20 -10.23 14.85 -15.42
N GLY A 21 -8.92 14.63 -15.36
CA GLY A 21 -8.11 14.18 -16.48
C GLY A 21 -7.49 15.30 -17.30
N ASN A 22 -6.75 14.90 -18.34
CA ASN A 22 -5.85 15.78 -19.11
C ASN A 22 -6.58 16.95 -19.77
N GLU A 23 -7.78 16.74 -20.32
CA GLU A 23 -8.51 17.80 -21.02
C GLU A 23 -8.91 18.94 -20.07
N ILE A 24 -9.41 18.60 -18.88
CA ILE A 24 -9.72 19.58 -17.84
C ILE A 24 -8.44 20.29 -17.38
N SER A 25 -7.35 19.53 -17.21
CA SER A 25 -6.04 20.06 -16.85
C SER A 25 -5.53 21.11 -17.84
N GLU A 26 -5.61 20.82 -19.14
CA GLU A 26 -5.23 21.75 -20.21
C GLU A 26 -6.08 23.02 -20.21
N ARG A 27 -7.39 22.90 -19.95
CA ARG A 27 -8.29 24.06 -19.85
C ARG A 27 -7.94 24.93 -18.65
N ILE A 28 -7.64 24.32 -17.48
CA ILE A 28 -7.17 25.04 -16.29
C ILE A 28 -5.85 25.75 -16.58
N GLN A 29 -4.92 25.10 -17.29
CA GLN A 29 -3.65 25.69 -17.67
C GLN A 29 -3.81 26.93 -18.56
N LYS A 30 -4.76 26.88 -19.48
CA LYS A 30 -4.95 27.95 -20.46
C LYS A 30 -5.70 29.16 -19.89
N ASN A 31 -6.77 28.91 -19.12
CA ASN A 31 -7.72 29.97 -18.74
C ASN A 31 -8.04 30.02 -17.24
N GLY A 32 -7.43 29.17 -16.42
CA GLY A 32 -7.82 28.97 -15.02
C GLY A 32 -9.09 28.12 -14.87
N LEU A 33 -9.47 27.90 -13.61
CA LEU A 33 -10.70 27.20 -13.27
C LEU A 33 -11.92 28.05 -13.66
N ASP A 34 -12.93 27.42 -14.27
CA ASP A 34 -14.19 28.10 -14.61
C ASP A 34 -14.93 28.55 -13.34
N SER A 35 -14.97 29.86 -13.09
CA SER A 35 -15.60 30.44 -11.91
C SER A 35 -17.11 30.19 -11.85
N THR A 36 -17.76 29.89 -12.98
CA THR A 36 -19.21 29.62 -13.01
C THR A 36 -19.59 28.30 -12.34
N ILE A 37 -18.62 27.41 -12.04
CA ILE A 37 -18.82 26.23 -11.18
C ILE A 37 -19.38 26.62 -9.82
N PHE A 38 -18.92 27.74 -9.26
CA PHE A 38 -19.30 28.19 -7.93
C PHE A 38 -20.71 28.78 -7.85
N ASP A 39 -21.36 29.01 -9.00
CA ASP A 39 -22.75 29.44 -9.06
C ASP A 39 -23.73 28.24 -9.04
N LEU A 40 -23.23 27.00 -9.10
CA LEU A 40 -24.01 25.77 -8.93
C LEU A 40 -24.32 25.48 -7.44
N ILE A 41 -25.06 26.39 -6.80
CA ILE A 41 -25.34 26.38 -5.34
C ILE A 41 -26.04 25.11 -4.81
N ASN A 42 -26.58 24.28 -5.70
CA ASN A 42 -27.25 23.02 -5.35
C ASN A 42 -26.30 21.81 -5.32
N LEU A 43 -25.01 21.99 -5.60
CA LEU A 43 -24.04 20.89 -5.57
C LEU A 43 -23.91 20.28 -4.17
N ASN A 44 -24.01 18.97 -4.12
CA ASN A 44 -23.68 18.11 -2.97
C ASN A 44 -22.29 17.47 -3.14
N TYR A 45 -21.85 17.26 -4.39
CA TYR A 45 -20.59 16.61 -4.73
C TYR A 45 -19.82 17.42 -5.77
N LEU A 46 -18.57 17.73 -5.48
CA LEU A 46 -17.64 18.38 -6.41
C LEU A 46 -16.32 17.61 -6.40
N GLN A 47 -15.93 17.10 -7.57
CA GLN A 47 -14.62 16.53 -7.79
C GLN A 47 -13.86 17.34 -8.84
N ILE A 48 -12.65 17.77 -8.49
CA ILE A 48 -11.67 18.33 -9.43
C ILE A 48 -10.36 17.61 -9.17
N SER A 49 -9.97 16.64 -10.00
CA SER A 49 -8.84 15.75 -9.70
C SER A 49 -8.00 15.41 -10.92
N GLU A 50 -6.74 15.04 -10.70
CA GLU A 50 -5.80 14.72 -11.78
C GLU A 50 -5.59 15.92 -12.74
N THR A 51 -5.48 17.12 -12.17
CA THR A 51 -5.26 18.36 -12.93
C THR A 51 -4.05 19.12 -12.40
N ILE A 52 -3.76 20.29 -12.97
CA ILE A 52 -2.71 21.20 -12.49
C ILE A 52 -3.22 22.30 -11.54
N LEU A 53 -4.41 22.15 -10.95
CA LEU A 53 -4.99 23.18 -10.09
C LEU A 53 -4.07 23.51 -8.90
N THR A 54 -3.70 24.79 -8.75
CA THR A 54 -2.74 25.27 -7.75
C THR A 54 -3.38 25.85 -6.49
N GLU A 55 -4.63 26.26 -6.58
CA GLU A 55 -5.42 26.80 -5.47
C GLU A 55 -6.92 26.67 -5.75
N ILE A 56 -7.73 26.68 -4.69
CA ILE A 56 -9.19 26.76 -4.78
C ILE A 56 -9.59 28.20 -4.48
N PRO A 57 -10.31 28.88 -5.40
CA PRO A 57 -10.80 30.24 -5.19
C PRO A 57 -11.76 30.37 -4.00
N ASP A 58 -11.82 31.56 -3.41
CA ASP A 58 -12.68 31.88 -2.25
C ASP A 58 -14.18 31.72 -2.55
N GLU A 59 -14.57 31.77 -3.83
CA GLU A 59 -15.92 31.54 -4.33
C GLU A 59 -16.47 30.16 -3.95
N ILE A 60 -15.62 29.20 -3.56
CA ILE A 60 -16.05 27.91 -3.03
C ILE A 60 -17.06 28.06 -1.89
N GLN A 61 -17.02 29.15 -1.12
CA GLN A 61 -17.97 29.45 -0.04
C GLN A 61 -19.44 29.52 -0.50
N LYS A 62 -19.69 29.78 -1.80
CA LYS A 62 -21.04 29.81 -2.37
C LYS A 62 -21.71 28.42 -2.40
N LEU A 63 -20.93 27.34 -2.39
CA LEU A 63 -21.42 25.97 -2.47
C LEU A 63 -21.89 25.45 -1.10
N VAL A 64 -22.78 26.19 -0.44
CA VAL A 64 -23.24 25.95 0.95
C VAL A 64 -23.91 24.58 1.19
N ASN A 65 -24.28 23.88 0.12
CA ASN A 65 -24.89 22.54 0.18
C ASN A 65 -23.88 21.40 0.03
N LEU A 66 -22.60 21.70 -0.24
CA LEU A 66 -21.60 20.70 -0.55
C LEU A 66 -21.37 19.76 0.64
N GLN A 67 -21.45 18.46 0.36
CA GLN A 67 -21.24 17.39 1.32
C GLN A 67 -19.94 16.62 1.06
N THR A 68 -19.48 16.61 -0.18
CA THR A 68 -18.25 15.92 -0.58
C THR A 68 -17.45 16.79 -1.55
N LEU A 69 -16.19 17.05 -1.17
CA LEU A 69 -15.23 17.78 -1.97
C LEU A 69 -14.00 16.91 -2.17
N VAL A 70 -13.70 16.60 -3.44
CA VAL A 70 -12.61 15.71 -3.83
C VAL A 70 -11.65 16.46 -4.74
N LEU A 71 -10.43 16.69 -4.25
CA LEU A 71 -9.41 17.51 -4.88
C LEU A 71 -8.07 16.78 -4.98
N TYR A 72 -8.10 15.45 -5.07
CA TYR A 72 -6.87 14.65 -5.07
C TYR A 72 -6.07 14.78 -6.37
N SER A 73 -4.76 14.57 -6.30
CA SER A 73 -3.82 14.62 -7.44
C SER A 73 -3.88 15.94 -8.21
N ASN A 74 -3.81 17.07 -7.51
CA ASN A 74 -3.60 18.38 -8.12
C ASN A 74 -2.23 18.97 -7.69
N LYS A 75 -2.07 20.29 -7.79
CA LYS A 75 -0.87 21.03 -7.37
C LYS A 75 -1.19 22.06 -6.29
N ILE A 76 -2.21 21.80 -5.48
CA ILE A 76 -2.72 22.77 -4.51
C ILE A 76 -1.65 23.03 -3.44
N GLY A 77 -1.12 24.25 -3.40
CA GLY A 77 -0.09 24.66 -2.44
C GLY A 77 -0.65 25.33 -1.19
N LYS A 78 -1.82 25.96 -1.32
CA LYS A 78 -2.51 26.67 -0.25
C LYS A 78 -4.02 26.41 -0.31
N LEU A 79 -4.60 26.23 0.86
CA LEU A 79 -6.06 26.11 1.04
C LEU A 79 -6.61 27.45 1.56
N THR A 80 -7.76 27.89 1.03
CA THR A 80 -8.47 29.07 1.52
C THR A 80 -9.18 28.79 2.86
N ASP A 81 -9.22 29.80 3.74
CA ASP A 81 -9.98 29.77 5.00
C ASP A 81 -11.50 29.71 4.74
N LYS A 82 -11.94 30.22 3.58
CA LYS A 82 -13.36 30.22 3.17
C LYS A 82 -13.95 28.83 2.99
N LEU A 83 -13.12 27.79 2.86
CA LEU A 83 -13.60 26.40 2.86
C LEU A 83 -14.34 26.03 4.15
N SER A 84 -13.99 26.67 5.28
CA SER A 84 -14.65 26.45 6.58
C SER A 84 -16.13 26.84 6.61
N THR A 85 -16.61 27.62 5.64
CA THR A 85 -18.01 28.02 5.50
C THR A 85 -18.92 26.87 5.04
N LEU A 86 -18.33 25.79 4.51
CA LEU A 86 -19.06 24.63 4.01
C LEU A 86 -19.53 23.72 5.16
N VAL A 87 -20.40 24.23 6.02
CA VAL A 87 -20.82 23.59 7.27
C VAL A 87 -21.49 22.21 7.09
N LYS A 88 -21.92 21.85 5.88
CA LYS A 88 -22.50 20.54 5.54
C LYS A 88 -21.47 19.52 5.03
N LEU A 89 -20.20 19.90 4.90
CA LEU A 89 -19.15 19.05 4.34
C LEU A 89 -18.87 17.86 5.26
N LYS A 90 -18.95 16.66 4.69
CA LYS A 90 -18.72 15.37 5.37
C LYS A 90 -17.41 14.73 4.95
N VAL A 91 -17.05 14.85 3.67
CA VAL A 91 -15.85 14.24 3.11
C VAL A 91 -15.03 15.30 2.41
N LEU A 92 -13.75 15.39 2.80
CA LEU A 92 -12.75 16.26 2.18
C LEU A 92 -11.52 15.44 1.81
N ASP A 93 -11.26 15.30 0.52
CA ASP A 93 -10.04 14.68 0.00
C ASP A 93 -9.15 15.73 -0.67
N LEU A 94 -7.97 15.96 -0.10
CA LEU A 94 -6.91 16.85 -0.58
C LEU A 94 -5.62 16.06 -0.83
N SER A 95 -5.70 14.74 -0.97
CA SER A 95 -4.51 13.90 -1.08
C SER A 95 -3.71 14.15 -2.36
N ARG A 96 -2.40 13.88 -2.35
CA ARG A 96 -1.51 14.07 -3.51
C ARG A 96 -1.54 15.51 -4.04
N ASN A 97 -1.34 16.47 -3.15
CA ASN A 97 -1.18 17.89 -3.46
C ASN A 97 0.18 18.39 -2.94
N CYS A 98 0.38 19.70 -2.88
CA CYS A 98 1.60 20.34 -2.39
C CYS A 98 1.35 21.18 -1.13
N LEU A 99 0.36 20.79 -0.30
CA LEU A 99 -0.03 21.54 0.89
C LEU A 99 1.06 21.49 1.95
N LYS A 100 1.51 22.65 2.42
CA LYS A 100 2.45 22.77 3.56
C LYS A 100 1.77 22.93 4.91
N ARG A 101 0.52 23.40 4.92
CA ARG A 101 -0.30 23.60 6.12
C ARG A 101 -1.78 23.46 5.78
N ILE A 102 -2.55 23.05 6.79
CA ILE A 102 -4.01 23.13 6.79
C ILE A 102 -4.41 24.34 7.67
N PRO A 103 -5.23 25.27 7.17
CA PRO A 103 -5.77 26.38 7.98
C PRO A 103 -6.52 25.84 9.20
N SER A 104 -6.40 26.51 10.35
CA SER A 104 -7.06 26.06 11.59
C SER A 104 -8.58 26.14 11.48
N GLU A 105 -9.10 27.01 10.62
CA GLU A 105 -10.52 27.18 10.33
C GLU A 105 -11.17 25.91 9.77
N ILE A 106 -10.41 24.99 9.16
CA ILE A 106 -10.92 23.70 8.70
C ILE A 106 -11.49 22.87 9.86
N SER A 107 -11.00 23.07 11.09
CA SER A 107 -11.57 22.45 12.29
C SER A 107 -13.04 22.85 12.55
N HIS A 108 -13.52 23.97 11.98
CA HIS A 108 -14.92 24.40 12.07
C HIS A 108 -15.89 23.55 11.23
N LEU A 109 -15.38 22.63 10.39
CA LEU A 109 -16.21 21.69 9.64
C LEU A 109 -16.71 20.55 10.54
N LEU A 110 -17.68 20.86 11.41
CA LEU A 110 -18.17 19.95 12.46
C LEU A 110 -18.92 18.71 11.91
N GLN A 111 -19.31 18.72 10.63
CA GLN A 111 -19.96 17.58 9.96
C GLN A 111 -18.97 16.60 9.32
N LEU A 112 -17.67 16.92 9.35
CA LEU A 112 -16.64 16.13 8.68
C LEU A 112 -16.53 14.74 9.31
N THR A 113 -16.72 13.71 8.49
CA THR A 113 -16.58 12.29 8.85
C THR A 113 -15.30 11.69 8.30
N SER A 114 -14.76 12.23 7.21
CA SER A 114 -13.52 11.76 6.59
C SER A 114 -12.68 12.94 6.09
N LEU A 115 -11.42 12.97 6.49
CA LEU A 115 -10.42 13.90 6.02
C LEU A 115 -9.19 13.13 5.51
N ASN A 116 -8.90 13.30 4.23
CA ASN A 116 -7.71 12.73 3.60
C ASN A 116 -6.82 13.86 3.11
N VAL A 117 -5.65 14.02 3.74
CA VAL A 117 -4.61 14.97 3.33
C VAL A 117 -3.27 14.26 3.12
N SER A 118 -3.32 12.97 2.80
CA SER A 118 -2.13 12.14 2.56
C SER A 118 -1.34 12.59 1.32
N CYS A 119 -0.05 12.25 1.26
CA CYS A 119 0.85 12.61 0.16
C CYS A 119 0.87 14.13 -0.10
N ASN A 120 1.16 14.91 0.94
CA ASN A 120 1.36 16.35 0.89
C ASN A 120 2.71 16.70 1.53
N GLU A 121 2.93 17.97 1.88
CA GLU A 121 4.15 18.45 2.52
C GLU A 121 3.86 19.06 3.89
N LEU A 122 2.86 18.56 4.61
CA LEU A 122 2.43 19.12 5.89
C LEU A 122 3.51 18.94 6.95
N GLU A 123 3.95 20.03 7.57
CA GLU A 123 4.91 20.02 8.69
C GLU A 123 4.21 19.96 10.05
N ALA A 124 2.99 20.49 10.12
CA ALA A 124 2.12 20.48 11.29
C ALA A 124 0.65 20.30 10.87
N PHE A 125 -0.16 19.84 11.82
CA PHE A 125 -1.60 19.68 11.64
C PHE A 125 -2.35 20.44 12.75
N PRO A 126 -3.37 21.26 12.42
CA PRO A 126 -4.09 22.05 13.42
C PRO A 126 -4.93 21.15 14.34
N ALA A 127 -5.34 21.70 15.48
CA ALA A 127 -6.16 20.99 16.45
C ALA A 127 -7.58 20.71 15.92
N PHE A 128 -8.08 19.49 16.08
CA PHE A 128 -9.42 19.06 15.65
C PHE A 128 -10.36 18.73 16.82
N SER A 129 -10.18 19.40 17.96
CA SER A 129 -10.83 19.08 19.25
C SER A 129 -12.36 19.06 19.24
N LYS A 130 -13.02 19.72 18.28
CA LYS A 130 -14.49 19.78 18.18
C LYS A 130 -15.09 18.86 17.11
N ASN A 131 -14.27 18.16 16.32
CA ASN A 131 -14.73 17.35 15.18
C ASN A 131 -15.20 15.96 15.62
N SER A 132 -16.22 15.92 16.48
CA SER A 132 -16.72 14.68 17.10
C SER A 132 -17.26 13.64 16.11
N LYS A 133 -17.60 14.05 14.88
CA LYS A 133 -18.06 13.16 13.80
C LYS A 133 -16.93 12.54 12.97
N LEU A 134 -15.69 13.01 13.14
CA LEU A 134 -14.56 12.54 12.34
C LEU A 134 -14.31 11.06 12.66
N SER A 135 -14.34 10.22 11.63
CA SER A 135 -14.21 8.77 11.74
C SER A 135 -12.92 8.25 11.10
N THR A 136 -12.42 8.97 10.11
CA THR A 136 -11.22 8.62 9.32
C THR A 136 -10.38 9.87 9.14
N LEU A 137 -9.11 9.79 9.54
CA LEU A 137 -8.11 10.81 9.30
C LEU A 137 -6.86 10.17 8.68
N ASP A 138 -6.55 10.56 7.45
CA ASP A 138 -5.33 10.14 6.76
C ASP A 138 -4.38 11.32 6.53
N LEU A 139 -3.24 11.25 7.22
CA LEU A 139 -2.13 12.20 7.22
C LEU A 139 -0.84 11.54 6.71
N SER A 140 -0.93 10.36 6.08
CA SER A 140 0.22 9.58 5.65
C SER A 140 1.04 10.30 4.58
N ASN A 141 2.35 10.05 4.50
CA ASN A 141 3.27 10.60 3.51
C ASN A 141 3.26 12.13 3.54
N ASN A 142 3.57 12.70 4.71
CA ASN A 142 3.73 14.13 4.94
C ASN A 142 5.09 14.36 5.64
N LYS A 143 5.32 15.56 6.19
CA LYS A 143 6.54 15.96 6.89
C LYS A 143 6.26 16.27 8.37
N LEU A 144 5.26 15.62 8.98
CA LEU A 144 4.86 15.90 10.35
C LEU A 144 5.97 15.50 11.32
N GLN A 145 6.49 16.48 12.08
CA GLN A 145 7.51 16.29 13.12
C GLN A 145 6.90 15.88 14.46
N GLU A 146 5.71 16.40 14.75
CA GLU A 146 4.97 16.11 15.97
C GLU A 146 3.73 15.27 15.65
N PHE A 147 3.27 14.53 16.65
CA PHE A 147 2.00 13.82 16.55
C PHE A 147 0.86 14.85 16.38
N PRO A 148 -0.08 14.65 15.44
CA PRO A 148 -1.14 15.61 15.21
C PRO A 148 -2.02 15.80 16.45
N ASP A 149 -2.44 17.03 16.70
CA ASP A 149 -3.25 17.36 17.87
C ASP A 149 -4.71 16.91 17.69
N VAL A 150 -4.94 15.61 17.89
CA VAL A 150 -6.22 14.92 17.66
C VAL A 150 -6.63 13.99 18.79
N CYS A 151 -5.78 13.80 19.81
CA CYS A 151 -6.00 12.89 20.93
C CYS A 151 -6.95 13.46 22.01
N TYR A 152 -8.11 13.98 21.58
CA TYR A 152 -9.15 14.52 22.44
C TYR A 152 -10.26 13.49 22.69
N VAL A 153 -10.90 13.57 23.85
CA VAL A 153 -12.02 12.67 24.22
C VAL A 153 -13.24 12.89 23.30
N GLU A 154 -13.39 14.12 22.81
CA GLU A 154 -14.44 14.55 21.89
C GLU A 154 -14.36 13.86 20.52
N LEU A 155 -13.17 13.45 20.05
CA LEU A 155 -12.99 12.64 18.83
C LEU A 155 -13.35 11.17 19.06
N SER A 156 -14.43 10.95 19.81
CA SER A 156 -14.94 9.63 20.17
C SER A 156 -15.34 8.80 18.96
N ASN A 157 -15.58 9.35 17.77
CA ASN A 157 -15.90 8.54 16.57
C ASN A 157 -14.67 8.16 15.74
N LEU A 158 -13.48 8.68 16.05
CA LEU A 158 -12.29 8.44 15.25
C LEU A 158 -11.91 6.96 15.33
N SER A 159 -12.00 6.29 14.19
CA SER A 159 -11.85 4.83 14.08
C SER A 159 -10.65 4.43 13.23
N GLU A 160 -10.20 5.30 12.34
CA GLU A 160 -9.00 5.12 11.52
C GLU A 160 -8.12 6.36 11.61
N LEU A 161 -6.89 6.18 12.09
CA LEU A 161 -5.85 7.20 12.10
C LEU A 161 -4.62 6.66 11.36
N ARG A 162 -4.24 7.33 10.27
CA ARG A 162 -3.11 6.94 9.44
C ARG A 162 -2.09 8.07 9.38
N LEU A 163 -0.88 7.77 9.81
CA LEU A 163 0.26 8.68 9.96
C LEU A 163 1.53 8.10 9.35
N SER A 164 1.41 7.07 8.52
CA SER A 164 2.54 6.36 7.91
C SER A 164 3.42 7.30 7.09
N GLY A 165 4.74 7.14 7.09
CA GLY A 165 5.61 7.95 6.22
C GLY A 165 5.65 9.43 6.64
N ASN A 166 5.87 9.69 7.93
CA ASN A 166 6.12 11.02 8.47
C ASN A 166 7.46 11.02 9.23
N ILE A 167 7.75 12.08 9.99
CA ILE A 167 8.96 12.21 10.80
C ILE A 167 8.63 12.34 12.29
N ILE A 168 7.54 11.70 12.73
CA ILE A 168 7.05 11.75 14.12
C ILE A 168 8.00 10.96 15.03
N GLU A 169 8.41 11.56 16.15
CA GLU A 169 9.29 10.91 17.13
C GLU A 169 8.57 10.32 18.35
N VAL A 170 7.41 10.87 18.72
CA VAL A 170 6.71 10.55 19.96
C VAL A 170 5.23 10.35 19.69
N ILE A 171 4.66 9.26 20.22
CA ILE A 171 3.21 9.09 20.34
C ILE A 171 2.81 9.59 21.74
N PRO A 172 1.81 10.48 21.88
CA PRO A 172 1.37 10.96 23.18
C PRO A 172 0.62 9.85 23.95
N ASP A 173 0.73 9.87 25.28
CA ASP A 173 -0.04 8.99 26.19
C ASP A 173 -1.56 9.16 26.06
N LYS A 174 -1.99 10.38 25.71
CA LYS A 174 -3.37 10.74 25.37
C LYS A 174 -3.95 9.96 24.18
N ILE A 175 -3.16 9.18 23.44
CA ILE A 175 -3.69 8.29 22.39
C ILE A 175 -4.82 7.38 22.89
N SER A 176 -4.76 7.00 24.17
CA SER A 176 -5.81 6.24 24.87
C SER A 176 -7.19 6.93 24.90
N ASN A 177 -7.27 8.25 24.70
CA ASN A 177 -8.53 8.98 24.59
C ASN A 177 -9.35 8.58 23.36
N LEU A 178 -8.70 8.04 22.33
CA LEU A 178 -9.34 7.59 21.09
C LEU A 178 -10.00 6.21 21.28
N THR A 179 -11.02 6.14 22.12
CA THR A 179 -11.66 4.89 22.57
C THR A 179 -12.31 4.06 21.46
N ASN A 180 -12.60 4.65 20.29
CA ASN A 180 -13.13 3.94 19.12
C ASN A 180 -12.10 3.64 18.03
N LEU A 181 -10.82 3.92 18.27
CA LEU A 181 -9.76 3.66 17.31
C LEU A 181 -9.66 2.16 17.01
N LYS A 182 -9.78 1.79 15.74
CA LYS A 182 -9.71 0.41 15.23
C LYS A 182 -8.46 0.16 14.41
N ILE A 183 -8.06 1.17 13.64
CA ILE A 183 -6.90 1.12 12.76
C ILE A 183 -5.99 2.28 13.14
N PHE A 184 -4.75 1.95 13.51
CA PHE A 184 -3.72 2.91 13.78
C PHE A 184 -2.45 2.54 13.02
N TYR A 185 -2.15 3.30 11.97
CA TYR A 185 -0.93 3.12 11.19
C TYR A 185 0.01 4.29 11.43
N VAL A 186 1.21 3.99 11.90
CA VAL A 186 2.25 4.98 12.16
C VAL A 186 3.62 4.40 11.78
N ASN A 187 3.64 3.48 10.81
CA ASN A 187 4.86 2.92 10.27
C ASN A 187 5.70 3.97 9.53
N SER A 188 6.98 3.70 9.34
CA SER A 188 7.88 4.57 8.58
C SER A 188 7.93 5.99 9.18
N ASN A 189 8.19 6.05 10.48
CA ASN A 189 8.35 7.26 11.29
C ASN A 189 9.66 7.20 12.09
N LYS A 190 9.89 8.13 13.03
CA LYS A 190 11.09 8.20 13.87
C LYS A 190 10.81 7.82 15.33
N ILE A 191 9.79 6.99 15.57
CA ILE A 191 9.32 6.66 16.92
C ILE A 191 10.29 5.70 17.61
N LYS A 192 10.83 6.14 18.74
CA LYS A 192 11.78 5.38 19.56
C LYS A 192 11.12 4.59 20.68
N VAL A 193 10.09 5.17 21.29
CA VAL A 193 9.40 4.61 22.45
C VAL A 193 7.90 4.52 22.17
N ILE A 194 7.32 3.35 22.43
CA ILE A 194 5.89 3.10 22.29
C ILE A 194 5.25 3.26 23.67
N PRO A 195 4.29 4.18 23.86
CA PRO A 195 3.56 4.31 25.12
C PRO A 195 2.67 3.09 25.38
N GLY A 196 2.65 2.62 26.62
CA GLY A 196 1.79 1.51 27.06
C GLY A 196 0.30 1.82 26.91
N GLU A 197 -0.06 3.10 26.92
CA GLU A 197 -1.41 3.65 26.74
C GLU A 197 -2.03 3.29 25.38
N ILE A 198 -1.25 2.90 24.37
CA ILE A 198 -1.78 2.36 23.11
C ILE A 198 -2.60 1.08 23.36
N ALA A 199 -2.23 0.27 24.34
CA ALA A 199 -2.98 -0.93 24.69
C ALA A 199 -4.35 -0.63 25.32
N ASP A 200 -4.56 0.59 25.82
CA ASP A 200 -5.83 1.02 26.41
C ASP A 200 -6.85 1.46 25.33
N CYS A 201 -6.43 1.50 24.06
CA CYS A 201 -7.32 1.63 22.90
C CYS A 201 -8.07 0.31 22.66
N ASN A 202 -9.10 0.04 23.47
CA ASN A 202 -9.78 -1.27 23.55
C ASN A 202 -10.38 -1.80 22.23
N LYS A 203 -10.63 -0.93 21.24
CA LYS A 203 -11.18 -1.32 19.93
C LYS A 203 -10.11 -1.48 18.85
N LEU A 204 -8.84 -1.31 19.18
CA LEU A 204 -7.72 -1.35 18.24
C LEU A 204 -7.53 -2.79 17.74
N LYS A 205 -7.74 -2.97 16.43
CA LYS A 205 -7.65 -4.27 15.75
C LYS A 205 -6.43 -4.37 14.87
N GLU A 206 -6.02 -3.24 14.30
CA GLU A 206 -4.88 -3.14 13.40
C GLU A 206 -3.96 -2.03 13.87
N LEU A 207 -2.72 -2.42 14.16
CA LEU A 207 -1.65 -1.53 14.58
C LEU A 207 -0.44 -1.81 13.69
N ASN A 208 0.04 -0.80 13.00
CA ASN A 208 1.28 -0.89 12.22
C ASN A 208 2.34 0.08 12.76
N LEU A 209 3.37 -0.50 13.38
CA LEU A 209 4.53 0.19 13.95
C LEU A 209 5.82 -0.07 13.16
N GLN A 210 5.74 -0.77 12.02
CA GLN A 210 6.92 -1.17 11.25
C GLN A 210 7.76 0.04 10.82
N GLU A 211 9.04 -0.17 10.52
CA GLU A 211 9.92 0.89 10.01
C GLU A 211 10.01 2.10 10.95
N ASN A 212 9.99 1.85 12.27
CA ASN A 212 10.33 2.83 13.30
C ASN A 212 11.59 2.38 14.04
N PRO A 213 12.46 3.31 14.49
CA PRO A 213 13.66 3.01 15.28
C PRO A 213 13.32 2.69 16.75
N ILE A 214 12.43 1.73 16.98
CA ILE A 214 11.96 1.33 18.32
C ILE A 214 13.13 0.74 19.11
N THR A 215 13.40 1.32 20.30
CA THR A 215 14.53 0.92 21.15
C THR A 215 14.37 -0.47 21.75
N ASP A 216 13.13 -0.89 22.03
CA ASP A 216 12.82 -2.25 22.47
C ASP A 216 12.97 -3.23 21.29
N LYS A 217 14.13 -3.91 21.25
CA LYS A 217 14.46 -4.93 20.25
C LYS A 217 13.49 -6.11 20.22
N ARG A 218 12.85 -6.45 21.34
CA ARG A 218 11.87 -7.54 21.41
C ARG A 218 10.55 -7.09 20.82
N LEU A 219 10.08 -5.89 21.17
CA LEU A 219 8.89 -5.30 20.54
C LEU A 219 9.08 -5.16 19.03
N LEU A 220 10.26 -4.69 18.59
CA LEU A 220 10.58 -4.56 17.17
C LEU A 220 10.43 -5.90 16.43
N LYS A 221 10.92 -7.02 17.00
CA LYS A 221 10.74 -8.36 16.43
C LYS A 221 9.26 -8.76 16.37
N LEU A 222 8.50 -8.50 17.43
CA LEU A 222 7.06 -8.80 17.48
C LEU A 222 6.28 -8.01 16.43
N VAL A 223 6.60 -6.72 16.23
CA VAL A 223 5.96 -5.86 15.23
C VAL A 223 6.14 -6.40 13.79
N VAL A 224 7.25 -7.08 13.50
CA VAL A 224 7.52 -7.68 12.19
C VAL A 224 6.85 -9.05 12.04
N GLN A 225 6.87 -9.86 13.10
CA GLN A 225 6.58 -11.30 13.03
C GLN A 225 5.16 -11.67 13.50
N CYS A 226 4.53 -10.85 14.32
CA CYS A 226 3.33 -11.21 15.06
C CYS A 226 2.11 -10.40 14.64
N HIS A 227 0.92 -10.95 14.92
CA HIS A 227 -0.34 -10.24 14.70
C HIS A 227 -0.55 -9.15 15.74
N THR A 228 -1.33 -8.12 15.39
CA THR A 228 -1.59 -6.94 16.24
C THR A 228 -1.95 -7.29 17.68
N LYS A 229 -2.75 -8.34 17.93
CA LYS A 229 -3.10 -8.75 19.29
C LYS A 229 -1.89 -9.07 20.17
N GLN A 230 -0.92 -9.84 19.65
CA GLN A 230 0.28 -10.22 20.39
C GLN A 230 1.19 -9.01 20.65
N VAL A 231 1.24 -8.08 19.69
CA VAL A 231 1.97 -6.81 19.84
C VAL A 231 1.33 -5.97 20.94
N LEU A 232 0.00 -5.83 20.94
CA LEU A 232 -0.75 -5.10 21.97
C LEU A 232 -0.61 -5.76 23.35
N ASP A 233 -0.66 -7.09 23.44
CA ASP A 233 -0.46 -7.83 24.69
C ASP A 233 0.94 -7.58 25.28
N TYR A 234 1.96 -7.45 24.42
CA TYR A 234 3.31 -7.11 24.83
C TYR A 234 3.42 -5.65 25.27
N ILE A 235 2.87 -4.71 24.49
CA ILE A 235 2.84 -3.28 24.81
C ILE A 235 2.20 -3.07 26.18
N ASN A 236 1.05 -3.70 26.42
CA ASN A 236 0.32 -3.60 27.68
C ASN A 236 1.18 -4.00 28.90
N LYS A 237 2.04 -5.01 28.75
CA LYS A 237 2.82 -5.60 29.84
C LYS A 237 4.19 -4.96 30.05
N GLN A 238 4.83 -4.48 28.98
CA GLN A 238 6.27 -4.17 28.99
C GLN A 238 6.60 -2.73 28.56
N CYS A 239 5.70 -2.02 27.89
CA CYS A 239 5.96 -0.64 27.48
C CYS A 239 5.75 0.35 28.64
N PRO A 240 6.51 1.46 28.66
CA PRO A 240 6.39 2.46 29.71
C PRO A 240 5.01 3.12 29.69
N ARG A 241 4.45 3.33 30.89
CA ARG A 241 3.21 4.07 31.12
C ARG A 241 3.52 5.30 31.98
N THR A 242 2.87 6.43 31.73
CA THR A 242 3.14 7.71 32.43
C THR A 242 2.85 7.64 33.94
N SER A 243 2.04 6.69 34.40
CA SER A 243 1.75 6.44 35.82
C SER A 243 2.82 5.63 36.59
N SER A 244 3.84 5.10 35.91
CA SER A 244 4.85 4.21 36.54
C SER A 244 6.08 4.92 37.11
N ALA A 245 6.12 6.26 37.09
CA ALA A 245 7.24 7.07 37.59
C ALA A 245 7.16 7.47 39.08
N VAL A 246 6.11 7.08 39.81
CA VAL A 246 5.95 7.42 41.25
C VAL A 246 5.80 6.16 42.09
N ASN A 247 6.95 5.53 42.39
CA ASN A 247 7.25 4.75 43.61
C ASN A 247 8.24 3.62 43.31
N LYS A 248 9.53 3.88 43.56
CA LYS A 248 10.44 2.89 44.14
C LYS A 248 11.54 3.63 44.89
N ASN A 249 11.24 3.93 46.15
CA ASN A 249 12.20 4.41 47.13
C ASN A 249 12.45 3.27 48.13
N THR A 250 13.43 2.41 47.85
CA THR A 250 14.08 1.55 48.85
C THR A 250 15.55 1.30 48.46
N LYS A 251 16.41 2.24 48.90
CA LYS A 251 17.77 2.07 49.48
C LYS A 251 18.44 0.69 49.24
N LYS A 252 19.66 0.59 48.68
CA LYS A 252 20.96 0.94 49.30
C LYS A 252 22.10 0.58 48.31
N GLY A 253 23.09 1.45 48.13
CA GLY A 253 24.30 1.15 47.33
C GLY A 253 25.13 2.36 46.90
N ARG A 254 25.58 3.14 47.89
CA ARG A 254 26.41 4.36 47.86
C ARG A 254 27.71 4.28 47.02
N LYS A 255 27.94 5.20 46.07
CA LYS A 255 28.99 6.25 46.11
C LYS A 255 29.01 7.06 44.80
N VAL A 256 28.96 8.39 44.94
CA VAL A 256 29.27 9.37 43.91
C VAL A 256 30.77 9.62 43.95
N SER A 257 31.43 9.60 42.79
CA SER A 257 32.60 10.41 42.50
C SER A 257 32.44 10.98 41.11
N THR A 258 32.28 12.29 41.06
CA THR A 258 32.43 13.16 39.89
C THR A 258 33.85 13.06 39.36
N ASP A 259 34.01 12.92 38.04
CA ASP A 259 35.07 13.57 37.29
C ASP A 259 34.56 13.87 35.88
N HIS A 260 34.80 15.12 35.47
CA HIS A 260 34.54 15.63 34.13
C HIS A 260 35.72 15.32 33.21
N ALA A 261 35.38 15.29 31.92
CA ALA A 261 36.23 15.55 30.75
C ALA A 261 36.88 14.33 30.06
N ASP A 262 36.69 14.36 28.73
CA ASP A 262 37.48 13.78 27.66
C ASP A 262 37.43 12.26 27.47
N ASP A 263 36.53 11.83 26.57
CA ASP A 263 36.94 10.92 25.48
C ASP A 263 35.90 10.96 24.34
N GLU A 264 36.05 11.97 23.47
CA GLU A 264 35.86 11.76 22.04
C GLU A 264 36.84 10.64 21.62
N THR A 265 36.44 9.37 21.58
CA THR A 265 37.04 8.30 20.74
C THR A 265 36.42 6.90 20.96
N VAL A 266 35.13 6.78 21.32
CA VAL A 266 34.45 5.48 21.29
C VAL A 266 33.07 5.58 20.65
N LEU A 267 33.03 6.14 19.45
CA LEU A 267 31.99 5.86 18.47
C LEU A 267 32.69 5.34 17.20
N GLU A 268 32.16 4.25 16.66
CA GLU A 268 32.51 3.69 15.34
C GLU A 268 33.72 2.75 15.26
N LYS A 269 33.68 1.66 16.03
CA LYS A 269 34.21 0.38 15.55
C LYS A 269 33.37 -0.78 16.11
N HIS A 270 32.84 -1.60 15.19
CA HIS A 270 31.89 -2.73 15.33
C HIS A 270 30.41 -2.27 15.33
N VAL A 271 29.61 -2.51 14.28
CA VAL A 271 29.29 -3.83 13.69
C VAL A 271 29.25 -3.78 12.15
N LYS A 272 30.30 -4.31 11.50
CA LYS A 272 30.15 -4.99 10.20
C LYS A 272 29.80 -6.43 10.53
N ASP A 273 28.57 -6.83 10.23
CA ASP A 273 28.19 -8.20 9.89
C ASP A 273 26.81 -8.14 9.24
N ALA A 274 26.77 -8.11 7.90
CA ALA A 274 25.53 -8.29 7.16
C ALA A 274 25.05 -9.73 7.36
N LEU A 275 23.85 -9.89 7.91
CA LEU A 275 23.30 -11.21 8.28
C LEU A 275 22.77 -11.99 7.07
N TYR A 276 22.38 -11.29 6.00
CA TYR A 276 21.75 -11.83 4.81
C TYR A 276 22.34 -11.21 3.54
N LYS A 277 22.27 -11.95 2.43
CA LYS A 277 22.87 -11.60 1.15
C LYS A 277 21.94 -11.99 0.00
N ILE A 278 21.77 -11.13 -0.99
CA ILE A 278 21.12 -11.47 -2.26
C ILE A 278 22.16 -11.30 -3.37
N THR A 279 22.50 -12.39 -4.03
CA THR A 279 23.39 -12.37 -5.20
C THR A 279 22.56 -12.34 -6.46
N VAL A 280 22.61 -11.22 -7.19
CA VAL A 280 21.92 -11.02 -8.45
C VAL A 280 22.85 -11.40 -9.59
N LYS A 281 22.52 -12.47 -10.33
CA LYS A 281 23.22 -12.87 -11.55
C LYS A 281 22.65 -12.15 -12.75
N HIS A 282 23.54 -11.59 -13.58
CA HIS A 282 23.16 -10.98 -14.84
C HIS A 282 22.53 -11.98 -15.82
N PHE A 283 21.68 -11.45 -16.70
CA PHE A 283 21.08 -12.21 -17.79
C PHE A 283 22.17 -12.74 -18.75
N THR A 284 22.15 -14.04 -19.03
CA THR A 284 22.97 -14.72 -20.02
C THR A 284 22.13 -15.12 -21.24
N ASN A 285 22.75 -15.45 -22.38
CA ASN A 285 22.00 -15.82 -23.60
C ASN A 285 21.10 -17.05 -23.44
N ASP A 286 21.40 -17.92 -22.47
CA ASP A 286 20.60 -19.10 -22.13
C ASP A 286 19.51 -18.82 -21.07
N SER A 287 19.37 -17.56 -20.65
CA SER A 287 18.36 -17.14 -19.67
C SER A 287 16.98 -17.00 -20.30
N VAL A 288 15.96 -17.51 -19.62
CA VAL A 288 14.56 -17.33 -20.00
C VAL A 288 14.23 -15.84 -20.10
N LYS A 289 13.64 -15.41 -21.22
CA LYS A 289 13.01 -14.08 -21.36
C LYS A 289 11.50 -14.22 -21.49
N VAL A 290 10.80 -13.12 -21.23
CA VAL A 290 9.35 -13.02 -21.42
C VAL A 290 9.05 -12.08 -22.58
N ILE A 291 8.40 -12.61 -23.61
CA ILE A 291 7.92 -11.87 -24.77
C ILE A 291 6.54 -11.30 -24.44
N VAL A 292 6.43 -9.97 -24.36
CA VAL A 292 5.22 -9.25 -23.98
C VAL A 292 4.49 -8.75 -25.23
N LYS A 293 3.37 -9.40 -25.55
CA LYS A 293 2.51 -9.04 -26.69
C LYS A 293 1.60 -7.85 -26.35
N ASP A 294 1.28 -7.01 -27.33
CA ASP A 294 0.45 -5.80 -27.11
C ASP A 294 -0.97 -6.10 -26.63
N ALA A 295 -1.46 -7.33 -26.82
CA ALA A 295 -2.78 -7.74 -26.34
C ALA A 295 -3.00 -7.53 -24.83
N VAL A 296 -1.96 -7.46 -23.99
CA VAL A 296 -2.10 -7.21 -22.55
C VAL A 296 -2.30 -5.75 -22.17
N LYS A 297 -2.08 -4.81 -23.10
CA LYS A 297 -2.02 -3.37 -22.82
C LYS A 297 -3.27 -2.84 -22.13
N ASP A 298 -4.45 -3.28 -22.58
CA ASP A 298 -5.74 -2.78 -22.10
C ASP A 298 -6.36 -3.63 -20.97
N VAL A 299 -5.63 -4.65 -20.50
CA VAL A 299 -6.12 -5.59 -19.49
C VAL A 299 -5.22 -5.62 -18.25
N ARG A 300 -3.92 -5.89 -18.42
CA ARG A 300 -2.95 -5.98 -17.31
C ARG A 300 -1.52 -5.85 -17.83
N GLN A 301 -1.14 -4.65 -18.25
CA GLN A 301 0.05 -4.43 -19.09
C GLN A 301 1.41 -4.67 -18.40
N HIS A 302 1.49 -4.57 -17.08
CA HIS A 302 2.78 -4.59 -16.39
C HIS A 302 3.13 -5.97 -15.86
N LEU A 303 4.37 -6.39 -16.12
CA LEU A 303 4.98 -7.63 -15.67
C LEU A 303 6.42 -7.34 -15.25
N VAL A 304 6.86 -7.93 -14.13
CA VAL A 304 8.28 -8.18 -13.84
C VAL A 304 8.44 -9.64 -13.48
N ALA A 305 9.60 -10.19 -13.79
CA ALA A 305 9.94 -11.56 -13.45
C ALA A 305 11.40 -11.67 -13.02
N CYS A 306 11.71 -12.69 -12.23
CA CYS A 306 13.08 -13.11 -11.92
C CYS A 306 13.10 -14.61 -11.63
N LEU A 307 14.28 -15.21 -11.71
CA LEU A 307 14.50 -16.58 -11.25
C LEU A 307 15.14 -16.57 -9.88
N VAL A 308 14.72 -17.46 -9.00
CA VAL A 308 15.39 -17.74 -7.72
C VAL A 308 15.97 -19.14 -7.80
N LEU A 309 17.27 -19.26 -7.63
CA LEU A 309 18.03 -20.50 -7.84
C LEU A 309 18.50 -21.09 -6.50
N ASN A 310 18.84 -22.38 -6.54
CA ASN A 310 19.44 -23.11 -5.42
C ASN A 310 18.58 -23.06 -4.14
N LEU A 311 17.27 -23.25 -4.29
CA LEU A 311 16.35 -23.33 -3.17
C LEU A 311 16.35 -24.72 -2.55
N GLU A 312 16.37 -24.74 -1.22
CA GLU A 312 16.16 -25.95 -0.41
C GLU A 312 14.87 -25.79 0.39
N LEU A 313 13.85 -26.57 0.03
CA LEU A 313 12.51 -26.49 0.61
C LEU A 313 12.30 -27.63 1.61
N THR A 314 12.22 -27.29 2.90
CA THR A 314 11.71 -28.19 3.93
C THR A 314 10.20 -28.04 4.04
N GLU A 315 9.51 -28.99 4.67
CA GLU A 315 8.05 -28.85 4.90
C GLU A 315 7.70 -27.55 5.63
N GLU A 316 8.55 -27.14 6.58
CA GLU A 316 8.36 -25.91 7.35
C GLU A 316 8.57 -24.66 6.49
N THR A 317 9.69 -24.56 5.76
CA THR A 317 9.97 -23.38 4.92
C THR A 317 9.01 -23.30 3.74
N PHE A 318 8.60 -24.43 3.17
CA PHE A 318 7.58 -24.49 2.13
C PHE A 318 6.24 -23.94 2.64
N LYS A 319 5.76 -24.40 3.79
CA LYS A 319 4.50 -23.90 4.38
C LYS A 319 4.58 -22.41 4.70
N LYS A 320 5.68 -21.95 5.28
CA LYS A 320 5.92 -20.52 5.56
C LYS A 320 5.98 -19.69 4.28
N PHE A 321 6.52 -20.23 3.20
CA PHE A 321 6.59 -19.55 1.91
C PHE A 321 5.20 -19.37 1.28
N ILE A 322 4.34 -20.39 1.34
CA ILE A 322 2.94 -20.27 0.88
C ILE A 322 2.16 -19.25 1.74
N GLN A 323 2.41 -19.23 3.06
CA GLN A 323 1.82 -18.24 3.96
C GLN A 323 2.32 -16.82 3.66
N LEU A 324 3.61 -16.67 3.36
CA LEU A 324 4.20 -15.39 2.95
C LEU A 324 3.56 -14.85 1.67
N GLN A 325 3.39 -15.69 0.65
CA GLN A 325 2.70 -15.30 -0.59
C GLN A 325 1.26 -14.83 -0.31
N THR A 326 0.55 -15.54 0.58
CA THR A 326 -0.81 -15.13 1.00
C THR A 326 -0.79 -13.79 1.73
N LYS A 327 0.14 -13.60 2.68
CA LYS A 327 0.33 -12.35 3.43
C LYS A 327 0.62 -11.16 2.51
N LEU A 328 1.52 -11.33 1.54
CA LEU A 328 1.89 -10.28 0.59
C LEU A 328 0.75 -9.98 -0.39
N HIS A 329 -0.05 -10.99 -0.77
CA HIS A 329 -1.25 -10.76 -1.55
C HIS A 329 -2.28 -9.90 -0.81
N ASP A 330 -2.46 -10.12 0.49
CA ASP A 330 -3.40 -9.35 1.31
C ASP A 330 -2.91 -7.94 1.61
N THR A 331 -1.61 -7.76 1.84
CA THR A 331 -1.01 -6.49 2.28
C THR A 331 -0.45 -5.67 1.11
N GLN A 332 0.62 -6.16 0.47
CA GLN A 332 1.35 -5.42 -0.57
C GLN A 332 0.61 -5.34 -1.91
N CYS A 333 -0.27 -6.31 -2.18
CA CYS A 333 -1.01 -6.42 -3.44
C CYS A 333 -2.49 -5.99 -3.34
N ASP A 334 -2.91 -5.39 -2.22
CA ASP A 334 -4.30 -4.97 -1.97
C ASP A 334 -5.33 -6.06 -2.33
N LYS A 335 -5.17 -7.24 -1.72
CA LYS A 335 -6.01 -8.44 -1.97
C LYS A 335 -6.07 -8.80 -3.47
N ARG A 336 -4.90 -8.78 -4.10
CA ARG A 336 -4.65 -8.99 -5.54
C ARG A 336 -5.20 -7.93 -6.49
N ASN A 337 -5.78 -6.84 -5.98
CA ASN A 337 -6.30 -5.78 -6.86
C ASN A 337 -5.16 -4.99 -7.52
N SER A 338 -4.13 -4.64 -6.74
CA SER A 338 -3.05 -3.79 -7.24
C SER A 338 -1.96 -4.58 -7.97
N ALA A 339 -1.64 -5.79 -7.50
CA ALA A 339 -0.65 -6.68 -8.10
C ALA A 339 -1.01 -8.15 -7.89
N THR A 340 -0.34 -9.06 -8.58
CA THR A 340 -0.49 -10.50 -8.35
C THR A 340 0.87 -11.15 -8.45
N ILE A 341 1.23 -11.88 -7.41
CA ILE A 341 2.43 -12.72 -7.32
C ILE A 341 2.05 -14.11 -7.79
N ALA A 342 2.86 -14.66 -8.69
CA ALA A 342 2.76 -16.04 -9.10
C ALA A 342 4.15 -16.68 -9.07
N THR A 343 4.21 -17.88 -8.52
CA THR A 343 5.45 -18.68 -8.36
C THR A 343 5.29 -20.00 -9.10
N HIS A 344 6.33 -20.38 -9.83
CA HIS A 344 6.33 -21.54 -10.72
C HIS A 344 7.60 -22.36 -10.52
N ASP A 345 7.48 -23.68 -10.48
CA ASP A 345 8.63 -24.58 -10.49
C ASP A 345 9.33 -24.50 -11.85
N LEU A 346 10.58 -24.02 -11.86
CA LEU A 346 11.34 -23.80 -13.09
C LEU A 346 11.56 -25.10 -13.88
N LYS A 347 11.74 -26.25 -13.21
CA LYS A 347 11.95 -27.54 -13.89
C LYS A 347 10.73 -27.97 -14.70
N ARG A 348 9.53 -27.49 -14.32
CA ARG A 348 8.26 -27.86 -14.95
C ARG A 348 7.81 -26.90 -16.04
N LEU A 349 8.52 -25.79 -16.25
CA LEU A 349 8.17 -24.82 -17.29
C LEU A 349 8.50 -25.31 -18.71
N GLY A 350 9.47 -26.22 -18.83
CA GLY A 350 10.09 -26.57 -20.11
C GLY A 350 11.16 -25.56 -20.51
N GLU A 351 11.93 -25.92 -21.54
CA GLU A 351 12.97 -25.04 -22.10
C GLU A 351 12.36 -24.04 -23.09
N GLY A 352 12.82 -22.78 -23.03
CA GLY A 352 12.45 -21.73 -23.96
C GLY A 352 11.82 -20.50 -23.32
N ASP A 353 11.45 -19.56 -24.17
CA ASP A 353 10.93 -18.26 -23.76
C ASP A 353 9.46 -18.31 -23.39
N LEU A 354 9.06 -17.43 -22.48
CA LEU A 354 7.69 -17.29 -22.05
C LEU A 354 6.99 -16.22 -22.86
N THR A 355 5.68 -16.35 -23.05
CA THR A 355 4.86 -15.34 -23.74
C THR A 355 3.82 -14.78 -22.80
N TYR A 356 3.87 -13.48 -22.52
CA TYR A 356 2.83 -12.77 -21.77
C TYR A 356 1.87 -12.09 -22.76
N THR A 357 0.61 -12.52 -22.77
CA THR A 357 -0.39 -12.08 -23.75
C THR A 357 -1.81 -12.05 -23.15
N ALA A 358 -2.81 -11.66 -23.93
CA ALA A 358 -4.21 -11.77 -23.54
C ALA A 358 -5.04 -12.38 -24.68
N VAL A 359 -5.88 -13.36 -24.34
CA VAL A 359 -6.70 -14.14 -25.28
C VAL A 359 -8.17 -14.11 -24.88
N ALA A 360 -9.08 -14.52 -25.75
CA ALA A 360 -10.50 -14.56 -25.39
C ALA A 360 -10.76 -15.54 -24.22
N PRO A 361 -11.78 -15.31 -23.38
CA PRO A 361 -12.08 -16.18 -22.23
C PRO A 361 -12.24 -17.68 -22.56
N ASN A 362 -12.72 -18.01 -23.75
CA ASN A 362 -12.89 -19.39 -24.20
C ASN A 362 -11.62 -20.02 -24.81
N GLU A 363 -10.66 -19.19 -25.24
CA GLU A 363 -9.37 -19.62 -25.81
C GLU A 363 -8.32 -19.85 -24.72
N LEU A 364 -8.45 -19.18 -23.57
CA LEU A 364 -7.59 -19.42 -22.42
C LEU A 364 -7.93 -20.80 -21.85
N VAL A 365 -7.05 -21.78 -22.04
CA VAL A 365 -7.21 -23.14 -21.49
C VAL A 365 -6.14 -23.38 -20.43
N ILE A 366 -6.56 -23.65 -19.20
CA ILE A 366 -5.65 -23.84 -18.06
C ILE A 366 -6.10 -25.04 -17.22
N LYS A 367 -5.14 -25.81 -16.70
CA LYS A 367 -5.37 -26.74 -15.58
C LYS A 367 -5.14 -25.97 -14.27
N PRO A 368 -6.19 -25.48 -13.58
CA PRO A 368 -6.00 -24.57 -12.46
C PRO A 368 -5.38 -25.28 -11.26
N LEU A 369 -4.56 -24.57 -10.49
CA LEU A 369 -3.92 -25.10 -9.29
C LEU A 369 -4.91 -25.80 -8.35
N ASN A 370 -4.57 -27.02 -7.91
CA ASN A 370 -5.40 -27.85 -7.03
C ASN A 370 -6.78 -28.23 -7.62
N ARG A 371 -6.93 -28.22 -8.95
CA ARG A 371 -8.12 -28.74 -9.64
C ARG A 371 -7.73 -29.89 -10.56
N ALA A 372 -8.58 -30.90 -10.64
CA ALA A 372 -8.29 -32.13 -11.36
C ALA A 372 -8.36 -31.97 -12.89
N GLN A 373 -9.27 -31.11 -13.38
CA GLN A 373 -9.57 -30.99 -14.80
C GLN A 373 -9.13 -29.64 -15.37
N THR A 374 -8.68 -29.70 -16.62
CA THR A 374 -8.47 -28.55 -17.50
C THR A 374 -9.81 -27.89 -17.81
N MET A 375 -9.84 -26.57 -17.86
CA MET A 375 -11.04 -25.79 -18.17
C MET A 375 -10.67 -24.49 -18.88
N THR A 376 -11.65 -23.88 -19.55
CA THR A 376 -11.45 -22.56 -20.15
C THR A 376 -11.43 -21.46 -19.08
N GLY A 377 -10.86 -20.31 -19.39
CA GLY A 377 -10.87 -19.12 -18.55
C GLY A 377 -12.31 -18.70 -18.20
N ALA A 378 -13.22 -18.77 -19.16
CA ALA A 378 -14.64 -18.50 -18.95
C ALA A 378 -15.28 -19.47 -17.96
N GLN A 379 -15.04 -20.78 -18.12
CA GLN A 379 -15.57 -21.81 -17.21
C GLN A 379 -15.02 -21.64 -15.78
N LEU A 380 -13.71 -21.40 -15.66
CA LEU A 380 -13.07 -21.16 -14.37
C LEU A 380 -13.64 -19.91 -13.69
N PHE A 381 -13.75 -18.82 -14.44
CA PHE A 381 -14.26 -17.55 -13.95
C PHE A 381 -15.71 -17.67 -13.45
N ALA A 382 -16.60 -18.26 -14.25
CA ALA A 382 -18.00 -18.49 -13.87
C ALA A 382 -18.13 -19.36 -12.60
N LYS A 383 -17.29 -20.40 -12.49
CA LYS A 383 -17.26 -21.27 -11.31
C LYS A 383 -16.79 -20.53 -10.06
N LEU A 384 -15.75 -19.71 -10.16
CA LEU A 384 -15.26 -18.89 -9.05
C LEU A 384 -16.27 -17.81 -8.63
N GLN A 385 -16.97 -17.18 -9.57
CA GLN A 385 -18.07 -16.25 -9.26
C GLN A 385 -19.18 -16.98 -8.47
N THR A 386 -19.56 -18.18 -8.91
CA THR A 386 -20.58 -19.00 -8.23
C THR A 386 -20.14 -19.37 -6.81
N GLU A 387 -18.88 -19.82 -6.63
CA GLU A 387 -18.30 -20.12 -5.33
C GLU A 387 -18.29 -18.89 -4.41
N ALA A 388 -17.90 -17.72 -4.94
CA ALA A 388 -17.89 -16.46 -4.19
C ALA A 388 -19.30 -16.01 -3.77
N GLU A 389 -20.29 -16.20 -4.65
CA GLU A 389 -21.70 -15.84 -4.40
C GLU A 389 -22.34 -16.77 -3.36
N ASN A 390 -22.05 -18.07 -3.43
CA ASN A 390 -22.51 -19.05 -2.43
C ASN A 390 -21.91 -18.72 -1.06
N LEU A 391 -20.62 -18.41 -0.98
CA LEU A 391 -19.96 -18.01 0.27
C LEU A 391 -20.52 -16.68 0.82
N ARG A 392 -20.88 -15.74 -0.06
CA ARG A 392 -21.54 -14.48 0.32
C ARG A 392 -22.91 -14.74 0.96
N LYS A 393 -23.72 -15.61 0.34
CA LYS A 393 -25.03 -16.02 0.83
C LYS A 393 -24.93 -16.76 2.17
N GLU A 394 -24.03 -17.74 2.28
CA GLU A 394 -23.79 -18.51 3.51
C GLU A 394 -23.41 -17.58 4.68
N LYS A 395 -22.51 -16.62 4.44
CA LYS A 395 -22.06 -15.67 5.46
C LYS A 395 -23.02 -14.49 5.69
N LYS A 396 -24.19 -14.49 5.05
CA LYS A 396 -25.23 -13.43 5.13
C LYS A 396 -24.66 -12.01 4.90
N ARG A 397 -23.71 -11.87 3.98
CA ARG A 397 -23.08 -10.56 3.69
C ARG A 397 -23.80 -9.89 2.52
N SER A 398 -24.02 -8.58 2.61
CA SER A 398 -24.56 -7.78 1.50
C SER A 398 -23.56 -7.64 0.35
N THR A 399 -22.25 -7.67 0.64
CA THR A 399 -21.16 -7.54 -0.33
C THR A 399 -20.25 -8.77 -0.31
N TYR A 400 -19.60 -9.06 -1.45
CA TYR A 400 -18.60 -10.12 -1.53
C TYR A 400 -17.45 -9.86 -0.54
N SER A 401 -16.80 -10.93 -0.05
CA SER A 401 -15.62 -10.74 0.77
C SER A 401 -14.53 -10.03 -0.03
N GLY A 402 -13.75 -9.15 0.60
CA GLY A 402 -12.68 -8.41 -0.08
C GLY A 402 -11.64 -9.31 -0.77
N ILE A 403 -11.58 -10.60 -0.40
CA ILE A 403 -10.75 -11.63 -1.03
C ILE A 403 -11.20 -11.93 -2.46
N HIS A 404 -12.50 -11.84 -2.80
CA HIS A 404 -13.00 -12.12 -4.15
C HIS A 404 -13.09 -10.88 -5.03
N LYS A 405 -12.67 -9.71 -4.52
CA LYS A 405 -12.79 -8.44 -5.25
C LYS A 405 -11.97 -8.43 -6.54
N TYR A 406 -10.88 -9.21 -6.60
CA TYR A 406 -10.07 -9.35 -7.81
C TYR A 406 -10.83 -9.98 -8.99
N LEU A 407 -11.91 -10.75 -8.74
CA LEU A 407 -12.73 -11.32 -9.82
C LEU A 407 -13.39 -10.22 -10.65
N TYR A 408 -13.75 -9.09 -10.04
CA TYR A 408 -14.32 -7.94 -10.75
C TYR A 408 -13.37 -7.30 -11.75
N LEU A 409 -12.05 -7.48 -11.59
CA LEU A 409 -11.08 -6.92 -12.53
C LEU A 409 -11.21 -7.52 -13.93
N LEU A 410 -11.74 -8.74 -14.03
CA LEU A 410 -11.95 -9.46 -15.29
C LEU A 410 -13.40 -9.50 -15.74
N GLU A 411 -14.35 -9.00 -14.94
CA GLU A 411 -15.76 -9.00 -15.29
C GLU A 411 -16.01 -8.10 -16.51
N GLY A 412 -16.70 -8.65 -17.52
CA GLY A 412 -17.01 -7.93 -18.77
C GLY A 412 -15.81 -7.66 -19.68
N ARG A 413 -14.60 -8.14 -19.36
CA ARG A 413 -13.42 -7.93 -20.21
C ARG A 413 -13.44 -8.89 -21.42
N PRO A 414 -13.15 -8.39 -22.64
CA PRO A 414 -13.17 -9.22 -23.85
C PRO A 414 -11.97 -10.16 -23.97
N LYS A 415 -10.90 -9.90 -23.22
CA LYS A 415 -9.67 -10.70 -23.19
C LYS A 415 -9.17 -10.87 -21.76
N TYR A 416 -8.55 -12.02 -21.50
CA TYR A 416 -7.96 -12.39 -20.22
C TYR A 416 -6.44 -12.52 -20.35
N PRO A 417 -5.67 -11.93 -19.42
CA PRO A 417 -4.22 -11.99 -19.49
C PRO A 417 -3.74 -13.38 -19.08
N CYS A 418 -2.69 -13.87 -19.73
CA CYS A 418 -2.11 -15.17 -19.46
C CYS A 418 -0.61 -15.16 -19.75
N LEU A 419 0.12 -15.97 -18.99
CA LEU A 419 1.50 -16.32 -19.27
C LEU A 419 1.53 -17.73 -19.85
N LEU A 420 2.23 -17.90 -20.97
CA LEU A 420 2.40 -19.17 -21.65
C LEU A 420 3.86 -19.60 -21.63
N ASN A 421 4.09 -20.92 -21.56
CA ASN A 421 5.40 -21.50 -21.81
C ASN A 421 5.72 -21.60 -23.31
N ALA A 422 6.92 -22.08 -23.65
CA ALA A 422 7.36 -22.26 -25.03
C ALA A 422 6.48 -23.25 -25.83
N ALA A 423 5.82 -24.19 -25.15
CA ALA A 423 4.87 -25.13 -25.76
C ALA A 423 3.48 -24.52 -26.03
N GLY A 424 3.24 -23.27 -25.63
CA GLY A 424 1.95 -22.60 -25.78
C GLY A 424 0.90 -23.00 -24.73
N GLU A 425 1.33 -23.61 -23.63
CA GLU A 425 0.45 -23.95 -22.51
C GLU A 425 0.34 -22.78 -21.53
N VAL A 426 -0.89 -22.49 -21.05
CA VAL A 426 -1.10 -21.41 -20.07
C VAL A 426 -0.64 -21.87 -18.69
N ILE A 427 0.45 -21.26 -18.20
CA ILE A 427 1.04 -21.54 -16.90
C ILE A 427 0.54 -20.60 -15.80
N SER A 428 0.04 -19.43 -16.17
CA SER A 428 -0.52 -18.44 -15.25
C SER A 428 -1.71 -17.71 -15.86
N PHE A 429 -2.76 -17.50 -15.06
CA PHE A 429 -3.92 -16.69 -15.39
C PHE A 429 -4.12 -15.60 -14.32
N PRO A 430 -3.40 -14.46 -14.40
CA PRO A 430 -3.55 -13.37 -13.43
C PRO A 430 -4.89 -12.62 -13.57
N PRO A 431 -5.48 -12.09 -12.48
CA PRO A 431 -5.08 -12.23 -11.08
C PRO A 431 -5.64 -13.53 -10.41
N ILE A 432 -6.14 -14.47 -11.21
CA ILE A 432 -6.95 -15.61 -10.76
C ILE A 432 -6.09 -16.70 -10.10
N THR A 433 -5.27 -17.39 -10.88
CA THR A 433 -4.56 -18.58 -10.40
C THR A 433 -3.42 -19.02 -11.33
N ASN A 434 -2.53 -19.85 -10.80
CA ASN A 434 -1.48 -20.53 -11.56
C ASN A 434 -1.98 -21.86 -12.10
N SER A 435 -1.25 -22.43 -13.05
CA SER A 435 -1.50 -23.79 -13.50
C SER A 435 -0.86 -24.82 -12.58
N ASP A 436 -1.58 -25.92 -12.37
CA ASP A 436 -1.11 -27.10 -11.65
C ASP A 436 0.11 -27.76 -12.33
N THR A 437 0.32 -27.53 -13.63
CA THR A 437 1.48 -28.04 -14.38
C THR A 437 2.80 -27.52 -13.82
N THR A 438 2.83 -26.25 -13.40
CA THR A 438 4.01 -25.56 -12.84
C THR A 438 4.01 -25.50 -11.31
N LYS A 439 3.16 -26.31 -10.67
CA LYS A 439 2.99 -26.31 -9.21
C LYS A 439 4.31 -26.64 -8.51
N MET A 440 4.63 -25.84 -7.50
CA MET A 440 5.75 -26.10 -6.60
C MET A 440 5.54 -27.36 -5.76
N SER A 441 6.63 -28.05 -5.49
CA SER A 441 6.73 -29.20 -4.58
C SER A 441 7.95 -29.03 -3.67
N LEU A 442 8.16 -29.95 -2.74
CA LEU A 442 9.38 -29.98 -1.90
C LEU A 442 10.64 -30.19 -2.75
N ASP A 443 10.53 -30.81 -3.92
CA ASP A 443 11.65 -31.04 -4.86
C ASP A 443 12.00 -29.81 -5.73
N THR A 444 11.28 -28.70 -5.55
CA THR A 444 11.50 -27.49 -6.34
C THR A 444 12.79 -26.79 -5.89
N THR A 445 13.80 -26.79 -6.76
CA THR A 445 15.13 -26.20 -6.49
C THR A 445 15.32 -24.83 -7.14
N ALA A 446 14.44 -24.44 -8.06
CA ALA A 446 14.48 -23.15 -8.71
C ALA A 446 13.06 -22.68 -9.02
N LEU A 447 12.83 -21.38 -8.87
CA LEU A 447 11.53 -20.75 -9.04
C LEU A 447 11.60 -19.66 -10.10
N LEU A 448 10.61 -19.65 -11.00
CA LEU A 448 10.23 -18.43 -11.68
C LEU A 448 9.24 -17.69 -10.79
N ILE A 449 9.57 -16.44 -10.49
CA ILE A 449 8.67 -15.50 -9.84
C ILE A 449 8.22 -14.52 -10.91
N GLU A 450 6.90 -14.37 -11.05
CA GLU A 450 6.32 -13.27 -11.80
C GLU A 450 5.44 -12.39 -10.91
N VAL A 451 5.44 -11.09 -11.20
CA VAL A 451 4.52 -10.14 -10.59
C VAL A 451 3.86 -9.30 -11.68
N THR A 452 2.52 -9.38 -11.75
CA THR A 452 1.72 -8.63 -12.73
C THR A 452 0.90 -7.52 -12.07
N SER A 453 0.67 -6.41 -12.77
CA SER A 453 -0.16 -5.30 -12.32
C SER A 453 -0.87 -4.61 -13.48
N ALA A 454 -2.07 -4.08 -13.22
CA ALA A 454 -2.76 -3.17 -14.13
C ALA A 454 -2.41 -1.69 -13.87
N ILE A 455 -1.75 -1.38 -12.74
CA ILE A 455 -1.52 0.00 -12.27
C ILE A 455 -0.22 0.57 -12.83
N SER A 456 0.91 -0.03 -12.45
CA SER A 456 2.22 0.43 -12.91
C SER A 456 3.28 -0.65 -12.74
N GLN A 457 4.36 -0.54 -13.51
CA GLN A 457 5.53 -1.40 -13.37
C GLN A 457 6.24 -1.21 -12.03
N HIS A 458 6.17 -0.01 -11.45
CA HIS A 458 6.72 0.27 -10.13
C HIS A 458 6.03 -0.56 -9.03
N VAL A 459 4.70 -0.75 -9.12
CA VAL A 459 3.98 -1.64 -8.18
C VAL A 459 4.51 -3.06 -8.28
N CYS A 460 4.73 -3.58 -9.50
CA CYS A 460 5.30 -4.91 -9.70
C CYS A 460 6.69 -5.05 -9.04
N LYS A 461 7.58 -4.09 -9.28
CA LYS A 461 8.95 -4.07 -8.72
C LYS A 461 8.94 -4.02 -7.20
N ARG A 462 8.15 -3.13 -6.60
CA ARG A 462 8.01 -3.01 -5.14
C ARG A 462 7.54 -4.31 -4.50
N VAL A 463 6.55 -4.97 -5.11
CA VAL A 463 6.01 -6.25 -4.61
C VAL A 463 7.04 -7.37 -4.77
N ALA A 464 7.76 -7.41 -5.89
CA ALA A 464 8.84 -8.38 -6.10
C ALA A 464 10.01 -8.16 -5.13
N ASP A 465 10.39 -6.91 -4.85
CA ASP A 465 11.43 -6.56 -3.87
C ASP A 465 11.01 -6.99 -2.45
N ALA A 466 9.76 -6.73 -2.07
CA ALA A 466 9.22 -7.16 -0.79
C ALA A 466 9.21 -8.71 -0.66
N LEU A 467 8.87 -9.42 -1.73
CA LEU A 467 8.92 -10.88 -1.75
C LEU A 467 10.35 -11.39 -1.60
N LEU A 468 11.31 -10.87 -2.38
CA LEU A 468 12.71 -11.31 -2.30
C LEU A 468 13.36 -10.98 -0.95
N LYS A 469 13.00 -9.84 -0.34
CA LYS A 469 13.42 -9.44 1.02
C LYS A 469 12.99 -10.46 2.08
N GLU A 470 11.75 -10.93 2.01
CA GLU A 470 11.22 -11.93 2.95
C GLU A 470 11.73 -13.34 2.61
N MET A 471 11.95 -13.65 1.32
CA MET A 471 12.51 -14.93 0.88
C MET A 471 13.94 -15.14 1.39
N VAL A 472 14.82 -14.13 1.33
CA VAL A 472 16.18 -14.30 1.86
C VAL A 472 16.14 -14.60 3.36
N GLN A 473 15.26 -13.93 4.11
CA GLN A 473 15.11 -14.20 5.56
C GLN A 473 14.54 -15.60 5.84
N LEU A 474 13.72 -16.14 4.93
CA LEU A 474 13.09 -17.44 5.07
C LEU A 474 14.00 -18.61 4.67
N PHE A 475 14.77 -18.46 3.60
CA PHE A 475 15.55 -19.55 2.99
C PHE A 475 17.05 -19.55 3.36
N GLY A 476 17.55 -18.57 4.12
CA GLY A 476 18.87 -18.60 4.73
C GLY A 476 19.75 -17.37 4.45
N LYS A 477 21.04 -17.44 4.78
CA LYS A 477 21.92 -16.26 4.69
C LYS A 477 22.13 -15.72 3.27
N THR A 478 21.99 -16.53 2.22
CA THR A 478 22.22 -16.09 0.84
C THR A 478 21.13 -16.57 -0.10
N LEU A 479 20.57 -15.67 -0.92
CA LEU A 479 19.60 -15.97 -1.96
C LEU A 479 20.20 -15.65 -3.35
N PHE A 480 20.14 -16.60 -4.28
CA PHE A 480 20.61 -16.40 -5.65
C PHE A 480 19.44 -16.03 -6.56
N VAL A 481 19.50 -14.83 -7.14
CA VAL A 481 18.44 -14.29 -8.00
C VAL A 481 19.03 -14.05 -9.38
N GLN A 482 18.42 -14.56 -10.44
CA GLN A 482 18.85 -14.30 -11.81
C GLN A 482 17.86 -13.38 -12.51
N GLN A 483 18.40 -12.43 -13.27
CA GLN A 483 17.60 -11.46 -14.02
C GLN A 483 16.77 -12.13 -15.11
N VAL A 484 15.52 -11.70 -15.28
CA VAL A 484 14.69 -12.01 -16.44
C VAL A 484 14.44 -10.74 -17.25
N LYS A 485 14.61 -10.83 -18.57
CA LYS A 485 14.31 -9.75 -19.50
C LYS A 485 12.90 -9.89 -20.04
N ASN A 486 12.18 -8.78 -20.04
CA ASN A 486 10.91 -8.65 -20.75
C ASN A 486 11.18 -7.90 -22.04
N VAL A 487 10.82 -8.49 -23.17
CA VAL A 487 11.00 -7.94 -24.51
C VAL A 487 9.66 -7.77 -25.21
N ASP A 488 9.57 -6.89 -26.20
CA ASP A 488 8.43 -6.86 -27.13
C ASP A 488 8.53 -7.98 -28.18
N THR A 489 7.57 -8.03 -29.11
CA THR A 489 7.56 -9.01 -30.20
C THR A 489 8.70 -8.83 -31.20
N ASP A 490 9.29 -7.64 -31.26
CA ASP A 490 10.40 -7.28 -32.13
C ASP A 490 11.77 -7.53 -31.46
N GLY A 491 11.76 -7.97 -30.19
CA GLY A 491 12.94 -8.24 -29.39
C GLY A 491 13.52 -7.04 -28.64
N ASN A 492 12.88 -5.86 -28.69
CA ASN A 492 13.32 -4.69 -27.95
C ASN A 492 13.04 -4.88 -26.45
N MET A 493 14.00 -4.49 -25.62
CA MET A 493 13.89 -4.63 -24.17
C MET A 493 12.84 -3.64 -23.62
N LYS A 494 11.75 -4.16 -23.04
CA LYS A 494 10.78 -3.36 -22.25
C LYS A 494 11.27 -3.17 -20.82
N SER A 495 11.81 -4.23 -20.21
CA SER A 495 12.35 -4.15 -18.85
C SER A 495 13.26 -5.32 -18.50
N VAL A 496 14.05 -5.15 -17.44
CA VAL A 496 14.78 -6.23 -16.80
C VAL A 496 14.58 -6.13 -15.29
N TYR A 497 14.40 -7.27 -14.62
CA TYR A 497 14.28 -7.31 -13.17
C TYR A 497 15.06 -8.50 -12.59
N PRO A 498 15.80 -8.32 -11.47
CA PRO A 498 16.07 -7.06 -10.78
C PRO A 498 17.14 -6.22 -11.51
N SER A 499 16.83 -4.98 -11.89
CA SER A 499 17.80 -4.01 -12.46
C SER A 499 18.67 -3.37 -11.37
N ARG A 500 19.63 -2.51 -11.75
CA ARG A 500 20.58 -1.85 -10.82
C ARG A 500 19.91 -1.02 -9.71
N VAL A 501 18.73 -0.47 -9.99
CA VAL A 501 17.97 0.39 -9.06
C VAL A 501 16.92 -0.37 -8.23
N ASP A 502 16.71 -1.66 -8.53
CA ASP A 502 15.79 -2.52 -7.79
C ASP A 502 16.53 -3.18 -6.61
N LEU A 503 15.80 -3.74 -5.63
CA LEU A 503 16.40 -4.31 -4.41
C LEU A 503 17.22 -3.29 -3.60
N ALA A 504 16.87 -2.01 -3.69
CA ALA A 504 17.41 -0.97 -2.82
C ALA A 504 16.72 -1.07 -1.45
N PHE A 505 17.30 -1.86 -0.56
CA PHE A 505 16.86 -1.94 0.83
C PHE A 505 17.58 -0.89 1.66
N ASP A 506 16.89 -0.22 2.57
CA ASP A 506 17.50 0.78 3.47
C ASP A 506 18.67 0.17 4.27
N ASP A 507 19.66 0.99 4.64
CA ASP A 507 20.90 0.61 5.37
C ASP A 507 20.68 -0.16 6.69
N HIS A 508 19.43 -0.22 7.18
CA HIS A 508 19.03 -0.99 8.37
C HIS A 508 18.60 -2.44 8.06
N ALA A 509 18.33 -2.78 6.80
CA ALA A 509 18.19 -4.16 6.39
C ALA A 509 19.57 -4.79 6.43
N SER A 510 19.79 -5.78 7.28
CA SER A 510 21.03 -6.58 7.30
C SER A 510 21.17 -7.45 6.03
N ILE A 511 20.78 -6.94 4.85
CA ILE A 511 20.74 -7.60 3.54
C ILE A 511 21.70 -6.84 2.61
N VAL A 512 22.77 -7.50 2.19
CA VAL A 512 23.68 -6.97 1.16
C VAL A 512 23.25 -7.51 -0.20
N VAL A 513 23.11 -6.64 -1.19
CA VAL A 513 22.83 -7.03 -2.57
C VAL A 513 24.13 -6.98 -3.37
N GLU A 514 24.62 -8.14 -3.77
CA GLU A 514 25.76 -8.27 -4.69
C GLU A 514 25.23 -8.51 -6.10
N ARG A 515 25.91 -7.96 -7.10
CA ARG A 515 25.53 -8.10 -8.50
C ARG A 515 26.73 -8.65 -9.26
N GLU A 516 26.56 -9.85 -9.81
CA GLU A 516 27.57 -10.63 -10.54
C GLU A 516 27.35 -10.55 -12.05
#